data_AF-A0AAJ6ZGH2-F1
#
_entry.id   AF-A0AAJ6ZGH2-F1
#
_cell.length_a   1.000
_cell.length_b   1.000
_cell.length_c   1.000
_cell.angle_alpha   90.00
_cell.angle_beta   90.00
_cell.angle_gamma   90.00
#
_symmetry.space_group_name_H-M   'P 1'
#
loop_
_entity.id
_entity.type
_entity.pdbx_description
1 polymer ?
#
loop_
_entity_poly.entity_id
_entity_poly.type
_entity_poly.pdbx_seq_one_letter_code
_entity_poly.pdbx_strand_id
1 'polypeptide(L)'
;MDGRIAEMLHQKGATFVFLGVPKGTVFGIDLKCWHTDEEFRGIRLIPPGIHYIYYASASVTEIDDVSQRSGFFQYFNENDIIVKMWDKKTEDVSMEFFNEQTVERIRENLNNIDRYLAPYPYDIWSRWHCLSRQISEALAKKLSPEKGLIRSEEFHSIPDSERPRGIKKCKGSSKKEEKEKTMENREEPSQGSSEHLNKGEGSYQESSPGPSGTRRLSRMTEKEREDAMLPNLKPVEGTVMRFTEIPKNKYPPGSTPMEITKHHLDQSYTLELMIAQHDEPLHIIGELQFAYAIFLIGHYWSGFDHWRNLVLLLCSCEDALDKYRDVFIHFIATIQHQMKELPLEFLCGIEMEQNVFYKKFREFFRNVYSAKSNQNIIIMIEKLKKNLFDLFQWEFPNEDTDDDDEKPVVVEME
;
A
#
# COMPACT_ATOMS: atom_id res chain seq x y z
N MET A 1 28.77 20.98 -0.73
CA MET A 1 27.77 22.08 -0.78
C MET A 1 28.52 23.36 -1.13
N ASP A 2 28.04 24.16 -2.08
CA ASP A 2 28.59 25.50 -2.35
C ASP A 2 28.30 26.42 -1.14
N GLY A 3 29.27 27.24 -0.73
CA GLY A 3 29.15 28.13 0.44
C GLY A 3 27.96 29.09 0.36
N ARG A 4 27.61 29.55 -0.85
CA ARG A 4 26.43 30.42 -1.07
C ARG A 4 25.10 29.71 -0.82
N ILE A 5 25.03 28.42 -1.17
CA ILE A 5 23.84 27.60 -0.91
C ILE A 5 23.73 27.35 0.60
N ALA A 6 24.84 27.09 1.27
CA ALA A 6 24.87 26.92 2.73
C ALA A 6 24.38 28.18 3.47
N GLU A 7 24.81 29.38 3.05
CA GLU A 7 24.35 30.65 3.63
C GLU A 7 22.86 30.91 3.39
N MET A 8 22.37 30.68 2.17
CA MET A 8 20.96 30.84 1.85
C MET A 8 20.09 29.89 2.68
N LEU A 9 20.51 28.63 2.84
CA LEU A 9 19.80 27.64 3.64
C LEU A 9 19.91 27.90 5.13
N HIS A 10 20.98 28.53 5.59
CA HIS A 10 21.07 28.99 6.97
C HIS A 10 20.03 30.08 7.28
N GLN A 11 19.68 30.90 6.28
CA GLN A 11 18.68 31.98 6.42
C GLN A 11 17.24 31.57 6.12
N LYS A 12 17.02 30.45 5.42
CA LYS A 12 15.70 30.02 4.95
C LYS A 12 15.29 28.62 5.39
N GLY A 13 16.25 27.81 5.83
CA GLY A 13 16.01 26.42 6.17
C GLY A 13 15.28 26.28 7.49
N ALA A 14 14.30 25.39 7.52
CA ALA A 14 13.58 25.05 8.72
C ALA A 14 14.42 24.16 9.66
N THR A 15 13.95 24.03 10.89
CA THR A 15 14.55 23.20 11.93
C THR A 15 13.49 22.30 12.56
N PHE A 16 13.78 21.01 12.61
CA PHE A 16 13.03 20.02 13.36
C PHE A 16 13.81 19.65 14.62
N VAL A 17 13.28 20.00 15.78
CA VAL A 17 13.87 19.70 17.08
C VAL A 17 13.17 18.47 17.67
N PHE A 18 13.94 17.45 18.01
CA PHE A 18 13.44 16.22 18.61
C PHE A 18 14.14 15.92 19.93
N LEU A 19 13.39 16.07 21.02
CA LEU A 19 13.94 16.06 22.37
C LEU A 19 13.61 14.74 23.09
N GLY A 20 14.57 14.24 23.86
CA GLY A 20 14.39 13.06 24.70
C GLY A 20 14.38 11.73 23.95
N VAL A 21 14.68 11.74 22.65
CA VAL A 21 14.81 10.51 21.84
C VAL A 21 15.96 9.64 22.40
N PRO A 22 15.73 8.33 22.65
CA PRO A 22 16.76 7.44 23.15
C PRO A 22 17.91 7.28 22.15
N LYS A 23 19.13 7.06 22.65
CA LYS A 23 20.28 6.65 21.84
C LYS A 23 19.97 5.32 21.13
N GLY A 24 20.42 5.19 19.88
CA GLY A 24 20.23 3.99 19.07
C GLY A 24 18.92 3.95 18.30
N THR A 25 17.98 4.86 18.60
CA THR A 25 16.71 4.98 17.85
C THR A 25 17.04 5.24 16.40
N VAL A 26 16.45 4.49 15.48
CA VAL A 26 16.57 4.82 14.06
C VAL A 26 15.74 6.07 13.83
N PHE A 27 16.36 7.15 13.38
CA PHE A 27 15.70 8.39 12.99
C PHE A 27 16.00 8.69 11.53
N GLY A 28 14.99 9.08 10.77
CA GLY A 28 15.14 9.42 9.37
C GLY A 28 14.28 10.58 8.92
N ILE A 29 14.78 11.20 7.86
CA ILE A 29 14.08 12.22 7.09
C ILE A 29 14.25 11.87 5.61
N ASP A 30 13.12 11.79 4.90
CA ASP A 30 13.04 11.46 3.49
C ASP A 30 13.77 10.14 3.16
N LEU A 31 14.79 10.15 2.31
CA LEU A 31 15.50 8.95 1.86
C LEU A 31 16.67 8.54 2.77
N LYS A 32 16.86 9.15 3.95
CA LYS A 32 18.04 8.90 4.78
C LYS A 32 17.68 8.74 6.25
N CYS A 33 18.28 7.73 6.89
CA CYS A 33 18.18 7.49 8.31
C CYS A 33 19.52 7.13 8.95
N TRP A 34 19.58 7.31 10.26
CA TRP A 34 20.73 7.03 11.11
C TRP A 34 20.26 6.55 12.47
N HIS A 35 21.17 5.98 13.26
CA HIS A 35 20.95 5.79 14.69
C HIS A 35 21.26 7.09 15.42
N THR A 36 20.35 7.50 16.31
CA THR A 36 20.55 8.66 17.18
C THR A 36 21.68 8.41 18.17
N ASP A 37 22.47 9.44 18.46
CA ASP A 37 23.38 9.44 19.60
C ASP A 37 22.70 10.00 20.87
N GLU A 38 23.43 10.10 21.98
CA GLU A 38 22.90 10.63 23.26
C GLU A 38 22.62 12.14 23.22
N GLU A 39 23.36 12.86 22.38
CA GLU A 39 23.33 14.32 22.30
C GLU A 39 22.44 14.83 21.17
N PHE A 40 21.93 13.95 20.29
CA PHE A 40 21.11 14.30 19.14
C PHE A 40 19.84 15.04 19.58
N ARG A 41 19.57 16.17 18.94
CA ARG A 41 18.38 17.01 19.22
C ARG A 41 17.57 17.34 17.97
N GLY A 42 17.87 16.77 16.81
CA GLY A 42 17.09 16.95 15.58
C GLY A 42 17.88 17.34 14.34
N ILE A 43 17.20 17.92 13.35
CA ILE A 43 17.74 18.29 12.04
C ILE A 43 17.48 19.76 11.74
N ARG A 44 18.46 20.43 11.13
CA ARG A 44 18.38 21.82 10.68
C ARG A 44 18.70 21.96 9.19
N LEU A 45 18.49 23.17 8.67
CA LEU A 45 18.66 23.49 7.25
C LEU A 45 17.72 22.66 6.38
N ILE A 46 16.49 22.39 6.84
CA ILE A 46 15.51 21.63 6.07
C ILE A 46 14.94 22.55 4.98
N PRO A 47 14.99 22.17 3.69
CA PRO A 47 14.38 22.95 2.62
C PRO A 47 12.88 23.18 2.87
N PRO A 48 12.30 24.29 2.40
CA PRO A 48 10.85 24.45 2.41
C PRO A 48 10.18 23.40 1.54
N GLY A 49 9.03 22.88 1.99
CA GLY A 49 8.27 21.85 1.31
C GLY A 49 7.85 20.69 2.21
N ILE A 50 7.32 19.64 1.59
CA ILE A 50 6.87 18.44 2.29
C ILE A 50 8.07 17.51 2.55
N HIS A 51 8.15 16.97 3.76
CA HIS A 51 9.17 16.04 4.19
C HIS A 51 8.53 14.88 4.96
N TYR A 52 9.12 13.68 4.85
CA TYR A 52 8.65 12.52 5.60
C TYR A 52 9.62 12.22 6.73
N ILE A 53 9.18 12.44 7.97
CA ILE A 53 9.97 12.18 9.17
C ILE A 53 9.53 10.84 9.73
N TYR A 54 10.48 9.96 10.03
CA TYR A 54 10.19 8.64 10.54
C TYR A 54 11.23 8.19 11.55
N TYR A 55 10.85 7.22 12.36
CA TYR A 55 11.69 6.65 13.39
C TYR A 55 11.26 5.20 13.66
N ALA A 56 12.17 4.48 14.31
CA ALA A 56 11.86 3.19 14.89
C ALA A 56 12.64 3.04 16.20
N SER A 57 11.93 2.62 17.24
CA SER A 57 12.46 2.49 18.60
C SER A 57 13.61 1.49 18.59
N ALA A 58 14.65 1.81 19.35
CA ALA A 58 15.79 0.92 19.54
C ALA A 58 15.39 -0.27 20.41
N SER A 59 15.77 -1.48 20.02
CA SER A 59 15.69 -2.62 20.93
C SER A 59 16.67 -2.45 22.10
N VAL A 60 16.22 -2.82 23.30
CA VAL A 60 17.05 -2.81 24.51
C VAL A 60 17.98 -4.04 24.55
N THR A 61 17.64 -5.10 23.81
CA THR A 61 18.26 -6.43 23.96
C THR A 61 19.21 -6.81 22.85
N GLU A 62 19.04 -6.28 21.63
CA GLU A 62 19.88 -6.62 20.46
C GLU A 62 20.22 -5.35 19.66
N ILE A 63 21.50 -5.20 19.30
CA ILE A 63 22.05 -3.98 18.69
C ILE A 63 21.46 -3.71 17.28
N ASP A 64 21.02 -4.76 16.59
CA ASP A 64 20.51 -4.69 15.22
C ASP A 64 18.99 -4.92 15.10
N ASP A 65 18.29 -5.13 16.23
CA ASP A 65 16.83 -5.30 16.22
C ASP A 65 16.15 -3.93 16.38
N VAL A 66 15.27 -3.61 15.44
CA VAL A 66 14.63 -2.30 15.34
C VAL A 66 13.12 -2.52 15.23
N SER A 67 12.34 -1.72 15.96
CA SER A 67 10.88 -1.81 15.90
C SER A 67 10.33 -1.51 14.51
N GLN A 68 9.03 -1.71 14.33
CA GLN A 68 8.34 -1.21 13.15
C GLN A 68 8.50 0.31 13.04
N ARG A 69 8.61 0.81 11.79
CA ARG A 69 8.74 2.23 11.52
C ARG A 69 7.42 2.95 11.76
N SER A 70 7.52 4.08 12.44
CA SER A 70 6.48 5.07 12.55
C SER A 70 6.96 6.36 11.90
N GLY A 71 6.06 7.09 11.26
CA GLY A 71 6.42 8.37 10.65
C GLY A 71 5.22 9.26 10.39
N PHE A 72 5.48 10.44 9.87
CA PHE A 72 4.47 11.41 9.50
C PHE A 72 5.04 12.37 8.47
N PHE A 73 4.16 12.92 7.63
CA PHE A 73 4.52 14.01 6.75
C PHE A 73 4.46 15.34 7.50
N GLN A 74 5.48 16.17 7.30
CA GLN A 74 5.55 17.52 7.81
C GLN A 74 5.83 18.47 6.66
N TYR A 75 4.98 19.48 6.50
CA TYR A 75 5.27 20.60 5.61
C TYR A 75 6.08 21.65 6.39
N PHE A 76 7.17 22.13 5.80
CA PHE A 76 8.02 23.17 6.37
C PHE A 76 7.95 24.42 5.49
N ASN A 77 7.62 25.56 6.10
CA ASN A 77 7.82 26.88 5.52
C ASN A 77 9.26 27.37 5.76
N GLU A 78 9.63 28.48 5.13
CA GLU A 78 10.92 29.13 5.39
C GLU A 78 11.06 29.47 6.88
N ASN A 79 12.16 29.04 7.51
CA ASN A 79 12.48 29.30 8.92
C ASN A 79 11.51 28.71 9.97
N ASP A 80 10.71 27.72 9.57
CA ASP A 80 9.88 26.99 10.53
C ASP A 80 10.73 26.30 11.60
N ILE A 81 10.20 26.26 12.82
CA ILE A 81 10.76 25.47 13.91
C ILE A 81 9.66 24.56 14.43
N ILE A 82 9.83 23.26 14.21
CA ILE A 82 8.92 22.24 14.68
C ILE A 82 9.59 21.51 15.84
N VAL A 83 8.94 21.47 16.99
CA VAL A 83 9.46 20.82 18.20
C VAL A 83 8.61 19.61 18.53
N LYS A 84 9.25 18.46 18.73
CA LYS A 84 8.63 17.20 19.16
C LYS A 84 9.40 16.61 20.34
N MET A 85 8.68 15.86 21.19
CA MET A 85 9.26 15.08 22.29
C MET A 85 9.09 13.59 22.03
N TRP A 86 10.03 12.79 22.53
CA TRP A 86 9.82 11.37 22.74
C TRP A 86 9.00 11.13 24.01
N ASP A 87 7.92 10.36 23.91
CA ASP A 87 7.21 9.80 25.05
C ASP A 87 7.79 8.42 25.39
N LYS A 88 8.44 8.34 26.56
CA LYS A 88 9.06 7.10 27.07
C LYS A 88 8.04 6.02 27.42
N LYS A 89 6.78 6.36 27.67
CA LYS A 89 5.75 5.39 28.05
C LYS A 89 5.21 4.64 26.85
N THR A 90 5.00 5.36 25.75
CA THR A 90 4.50 4.79 24.51
C THR A 90 5.61 4.39 23.55
N GLU A 91 6.86 4.76 23.85
CA GLU A 91 8.01 4.64 22.94
C GLU A 91 7.73 5.26 21.57
N ASP A 92 7.19 6.49 21.61
CA ASP A 92 6.61 7.13 20.44
C ASP A 92 6.86 8.64 20.44
N VAL A 93 6.60 9.32 19.31
CA VAL A 93 6.55 10.78 19.29
C VAL A 93 5.31 11.25 20.06
N SER A 94 5.52 12.15 21.02
CA SER A 94 4.43 12.74 21.79
C SER A 94 3.46 13.50 20.89
N MET A 95 2.16 13.26 21.13
CA MET A 95 1.06 14.00 20.50
C MET A 95 0.86 15.38 21.13
N GLU A 96 1.57 15.71 22.21
CA GLU A 96 1.49 17.02 22.84
C GLU A 96 2.06 18.11 21.91
N PHE A 97 1.28 19.17 21.73
CA PHE A 97 1.73 20.37 21.04
C PHE A 97 2.40 21.31 22.03
N PHE A 98 3.57 21.82 21.64
CA PHE A 98 4.18 22.91 22.38
C PHE A 98 3.42 24.21 22.13
N ASN A 99 3.23 24.98 23.21
CA ASN A 99 2.73 26.34 23.05
C ASN A 99 3.78 27.21 22.33
N GLU A 100 3.30 28.26 21.67
CA GLU A 100 4.12 29.17 20.86
C GLU A 100 5.26 29.79 21.68
N GLN A 101 5.01 30.10 22.96
CA GLN A 101 6.02 30.64 23.87
C GLN A 101 7.21 29.68 24.09
N THR A 102 6.96 28.37 24.16
CA THR A 102 8.02 27.37 24.33
C THR A 102 8.82 27.21 23.05
N VAL A 103 8.15 27.23 21.90
CA VAL A 103 8.81 27.20 20.59
C VAL A 103 9.69 28.44 20.42
N GLU A 104 9.23 29.62 20.84
CA GLU A 104 10.01 30.86 20.75
C GLU A 104 11.23 30.85 21.68
N ARG A 105 11.11 30.31 22.89
CA ARG A 105 12.28 30.12 23.77
C ARG A 105 13.31 29.18 23.16
N ILE A 106 12.88 28.14 22.45
CA ILE A 106 13.78 27.24 21.73
C ILE A 106 14.42 27.96 20.55
N ARG A 107 13.66 28.78 19.82
CA ARG A 107 14.15 29.65 18.74
C ARG A 107 15.28 30.56 19.21
N GLU A 108 15.08 31.27 20.32
CA GLU A 108 16.09 32.14 20.94
C GLU A 108 17.34 31.37 21.38
N ASN A 109 17.17 30.10 21.78
CA ASN A 109 18.25 29.23 22.25
C ASN A 109 18.89 28.37 21.13
N LEU A 110 18.49 28.54 19.86
CA LEU A 110 18.97 27.71 18.74
C LEU A 110 20.50 27.68 18.64
N ASN A 111 21.16 28.83 18.84
CA ASN A 111 22.62 28.94 18.77
C ASN A 111 23.34 28.00 19.76
N ASN A 112 22.74 27.74 20.92
CA ASN A 112 23.34 26.87 21.93
C ASN A 112 23.13 25.39 21.59
N ILE A 113 22.02 25.06 20.92
CA ILE A 113 21.69 23.68 20.51
C ILE A 113 22.16 23.31 19.11
N ASP A 114 22.65 24.26 18.30
CA ASP A 114 23.07 24.04 16.91
C ASP A 114 24.07 22.89 16.77
N ARG A 115 25.00 22.75 17.73
CA ARG A 115 25.99 21.66 17.77
C ARG A 115 25.37 20.26 17.85
N TYR A 116 24.11 20.16 18.28
CA TYR A 116 23.35 18.94 18.49
C TYR A 116 22.32 18.68 17.37
N LEU A 117 22.26 19.57 16.37
CA LEU A 117 21.37 19.47 15.23
C LEU A 117 22.16 19.02 14.00
N ALA A 118 21.75 17.90 13.41
CA ALA A 118 22.36 17.43 12.17
C ALA A 118 21.90 18.30 10.99
N PRO A 119 22.76 18.58 10.00
CA PRO A 119 22.32 19.24 8.78
C PRO A 119 21.48 18.28 7.92
N TYR A 120 20.46 18.81 7.26
CA TYR A 120 19.68 18.05 6.28
C TYR A 120 20.59 17.48 5.17
N PRO A 121 20.39 16.21 4.74
CA PRO A 121 21.23 15.55 3.74
C PRO A 121 20.91 16.03 2.31
N TYR A 122 21.56 17.11 1.87
CA TYR A 122 21.32 17.67 0.53
C TYR A 122 21.70 16.76 -0.65
N ASP A 123 22.46 15.68 -0.40
CA ASP A 123 22.76 14.65 -1.40
C ASP A 123 21.50 13.92 -1.91
N ILE A 124 20.44 13.87 -1.09
CA ILE A 124 19.18 13.20 -1.46
C ILE A 124 18.08 14.17 -1.91
N TRP A 125 18.27 15.49 -1.78
CA TRP A 125 17.19 16.47 -1.93
C TRP A 125 16.53 16.44 -3.31
N SER A 126 17.31 16.34 -4.40
CA SER A 126 16.74 16.31 -5.75
C SER A 126 15.90 15.06 -5.99
N ARG A 127 16.34 13.91 -5.44
CA ARG A 127 15.60 12.63 -5.50
C ARG A 127 14.30 12.75 -4.72
N TRP A 128 14.36 13.23 -3.48
CA TRP A 128 13.18 13.46 -2.66
C TRP A 128 12.18 14.41 -3.32
N HIS A 129 12.65 15.52 -3.88
CA HIS A 129 11.80 16.48 -4.59
C HIS A 129 11.05 15.81 -5.75
N CYS A 130 11.72 14.99 -6.55
CA CYS A 130 11.05 14.25 -7.64
C CYS A 130 10.02 13.25 -7.13
N LEU A 131 10.25 12.62 -5.97
CA LEU A 131 9.35 11.63 -5.38
C LEU A 131 8.13 12.25 -4.67
N SER A 132 8.19 13.52 -4.28
CA SER A 132 7.19 14.16 -3.41
C SER A 132 6.55 15.43 -3.98
N ARG A 133 6.98 15.90 -5.17
CA ARG A 133 6.56 17.17 -5.77
C ARG A 133 5.04 17.42 -5.83
N GLN A 134 4.24 16.37 -5.99
CA GLN A 134 2.78 16.45 -6.11
C GLN A 134 2.05 16.23 -4.78
N ILE A 135 2.79 15.94 -3.71
CA ILE A 135 2.24 15.79 -2.35
C ILE A 135 2.11 17.19 -1.74
N SER A 136 0.92 17.78 -1.80
CA SER A 136 0.62 19.01 -1.08
C SER A 136 0.42 18.74 0.42
N GLU A 137 0.56 19.77 1.26
CA GLU A 137 0.28 19.66 2.70
C GLU A 137 -1.16 19.19 2.96
N ALA A 138 -2.13 19.79 2.26
CA ALA A 138 -3.54 19.44 2.37
C ALA A 138 -3.79 17.99 1.96
N LEU A 139 -3.15 17.53 0.87
CA LEU A 139 -3.28 16.14 0.42
C LEU A 139 -2.63 15.16 1.40
N ALA A 140 -1.41 15.44 1.86
CA ALA A 140 -0.74 14.61 2.87
C ALA A 140 -1.60 14.47 4.13
N LYS A 141 -2.15 15.58 4.62
CA LYS A 141 -3.08 15.57 5.76
C LYS A 141 -4.36 14.80 5.46
N LYS A 142 -4.94 14.93 4.27
CA LYS A 142 -6.15 14.20 3.85
C LYS A 142 -5.93 12.69 3.86
N LEU A 143 -4.79 12.21 3.36
CA LEU A 143 -4.47 10.79 3.19
C LEU A 143 -3.93 10.13 4.47
N SER A 144 -3.20 10.89 5.30
CA SER A 144 -2.60 10.38 6.54
C SER A 144 -3.68 9.98 7.55
N PRO A 145 -3.41 9.06 8.51
CA PRO A 145 -4.37 8.71 9.56
C PRO A 145 -4.82 9.92 10.39
N GLU A 146 -5.96 9.83 11.09
CA GLU A 146 -6.50 10.97 11.87
C GLU A 146 -5.56 11.37 13.00
N LYS A 147 -4.87 10.39 13.59
CA LYS A 147 -3.82 10.61 14.59
C LYS A 147 -2.51 11.16 13.98
N GLY A 148 -2.42 11.24 12.65
CA GLY A 148 -1.27 11.77 11.91
C GLY A 148 -0.06 10.85 11.79
N LEU A 149 0.02 9.78 12.60
CA LEU A 149 1.12 8.82 12.58
C LEU A 149 0.83 7.66 11.63
N ILE A 150 1.79 7.41 10.75
CA ILE A 150 1.83 6.38 9.72
C ILE A 150 2.69 5.23 10.23
N ARG A 151 2.12 4.03 10.29
CA ARG A 151 2.78 2.79 10.75
C ARG A 151 1.96 1.59 10.28
N SER A 152 2.50 0.39 10.46
CA SER A 152 1.78 -0.86 10.21
C SER A 152 0.41 -0.88 10.91
N GLU A 153 -0.57 -1.53 10.29
CA GLU A 153 -1.96 -1.53 10.76
C GLU A 153 -2.08 -2.07 12.19
N GLU A 154 -2.60 -1.23 13.07
CA GLU A 154 -2.93 -1.59 14.45
C GLU A 154 -4.34 -2.15 14.49
N PHE A 155 -4.52 -3.32 15.10
CA PHE A 155 -5.83 -3.96 15.23
C PHE A 155 -6.23 -4.11 16.69
N HIS A 156 -7.54 -3.99 16.95
CA HIS A 156 -8.08 -4.33 18.26
C HIS A 156 -7.85 -5.82 18.57
N SER A 157 -7.41 -6.11 19.80
CA SER A 157 -7.34 -7.49 20.28
C SER A 157 -8.73 -8.11 20.30
N ILE A 158 -8.89 -9.25 19.63
CA ILE A 158 -10.15 -9.99 19.60
C ILE A 158 -10.24 -10.86 20.86
N PRO A 159 -11.33 -10.80 21.65
CA PRO A 159 -11.52 -11.68 22.79
C PRO A 159 -11.65 -13.14 22.35
N ASP A 160 -11.23 -14.08 23.19
CA ASP A 160 -11.27 -15.52 22.88
C ASP A 160 -12.66 -16.05 22.47
N SER A 161 -13.74 -15.38 22.92
CA SER A 161 -15.12 -15.70 22.53
C SER A 161 -15.42 -15.43 21.05
N GLU A 162 -14.75 -14.47 20.45
CA GLU A 162 -14.96 -14.03 19.06
C GLU A 162 -13.94 -14.63 18.08
N ARG A 163 -12.94 -15.37 18.58
CA ARG A 163 -11.97 -16.05 17.73
C ARG A 163 -12.68 -17.15 16.90
N PRO A 164 -12.48 -17.21 15.57
CA PRO A 164 -13.08 -18.25 14.75
C PRO A 164 -12.70 -19.64 15.25
N ARG A 165 -13.71 -20.45 15.56
CA ARG A 165 -13.53 -21.85 15.92
C ARG A 165 -13.70 -22.64 14.64
N GLY A 166 -12.59 -23.01 14.01
CA GLY A 166 -12.59 -23.74 12.73
C GLY A 166 -13.62 -24.87 12.70
N ILE A 167 -14.32 -25.01 11.58
CA ILE A 167 -15.38 -26.02 11.42
C ILE A 167 -14.72 -27.41 11.46
N LYS A 168 -14.99 -28.21 12.50
CA LYS A 168 -14.55 -29.61 12.54
C LYS A 168 -15.18 -30.36 11.37
N LYS A 169 -14.36 -30.96 10.49
CA LYS A 169 -14.83 -31.93 9.51
C LYS A 169 -15.65 -33.00 10.26
N CYS A 170 -16.95 -33.09 10.00
CA CYS A 170 -17.70 -34.30 10.31
C CYS A 170 -17.08 -35.44 9.48
N LYS A 171 -16.19 -36.24 10.09
CA LYS A 171 -15.75 -37.52 9.54
C LYS A 171 -16.95 -38.47 9.59
N GLY A 172 -17.87 -38.35 8.64
CA GLY A 172 -19.15 -39.04 8.73
C GLY A 172 -20.00 -39.05 7.47
N SER A 173 -19.40 -39.04 6.27
CA SER A 173 -20.17 -39.34 5.04
C SER A 173 -19.30 -39.69 3.82
N SER A 174 -18.15 -40.34 4.01
CA SER A 174 -17.28 -40.79 2.90
C SER A 174 -17.18 -42.32 2.84
N LYS A 175 -18.31 -43.03 3.05
CA LYS A 175 -18.38 -44.50 2.90
C LYS A 175 -19.65 -44.99 2.18
N LYS A 176 -20.16 -44.25 1.20
CA LYS A 176 -21.33 -44.70 0.41
C LYS A 176 -21.23 -44.59 -1.10
N GLU A 177 -20.05 -44.38 -1.68
CA GLU A 177 -19.90 -44.38 -3.16
C GLU A 177 -18.87 -45.39 -3.71
N GLU A 178 -18.41 -46.35 -2.91
CA GLU A 178 -17.37 -47.31 -3.37
C GLU A 178 -17.72 -48.80 -3.20
N LYS A 179 -19.01 -49.15 -3.10
CA LYS A 179 -19.43 -50.56 -3.17
C LYS A 179 -20.72 -50.73 -3.96
N GLU A 180 -20.62 -50.49 -5.27
CA GLU A 180 -21.61 -50.97 -6.23
C GLU A 180 -20.89 -51.67 -7.41
N LYS A 181 -20.06 -52.67 -7.08
CA LYS A 181 -19.54 -53.68 -8.02
C LYS A 181 -19.14 -54.92 -7.22
N THR A 182 -20.11 -55.78 -6.89
CA THR A 182 -20.02 -57.26 -6.96
C THR A 182 -21.24 -57.95 -6.33
N MET A 183 -21.99 -58.63 -7.21
CA MET A 183 -22.66 -59.94 -7.06
C MET A 183 -23.67 -60.19 -5.92
N GLU A 184 -24.93 -60.24 -6.34
CA GLU A 184 -25.88 -61.37 -6.29
C GLU A 184 -25.91 -62.36 -5.10
N ASN A 185 -27.17 -62.61 -4.69
CA ASN A 185 -27.76 -63.86 -4.17
C ASN A 185 -27.54 -64.24 -2.69
N ARG A 186 -28.54 -63.95 -1.81
CA ARG A 186 -29.57 -64.92 -1.33
C ARG A 186 -30.27 -64.47 -0.03
N GLU A 187 -31.61 -64.50 -0.09
CA GLU A 187 -32.62 -65.04 0.85
C GLU A 187 -32.65 -64.65 2.37
N GLU A 188 -33.69 -63.87 2.72
CA GLU A 188 -34.68 -63.91 3.83
C GLU A 188 -34.51 -64.79 5.13
N PRO A 189 -35.35 -64.66 6.20
CA PRO A 189 -35.74 -63.47 6.99
C PRO A 189 -35.87 -63.74 8.53
N SER A 190 -36.22 -62.69 9.31
CA SER A 190 -36.87 -62.73 10.66
C SER A 190 -35.99 -63.14 11.86
N GLN A 191 -36.22 -62.81 13.15
CA GLN A 191 -37.31 -62.20 13.92
C GLN A 191 -36.81 -61.94 15.38
N GLY A 192 -37.45 -61.00 16.11
CA GLY A 192 -37.48 -60.90 17.60
C GLY A 192 -36.22 -60.37 18.31
N SER A 193 -36.25 -59.78 19.50
CA SER A 193 -37.27 -59.22 20.40
C SER A 193 -36.54 -58.81 21.69
N SER A 194 -36.93 -57.69 22.33
CA SER A 194 -36.87 -57.35 23.79
C SER A 194 -35.54 -57.56 24.56
N GLU A 195 -35.07 -56.77 25.52
CA GLU A 195 -35.62 -55.73 26.38
C GLU A 195 -34.46 -55.17 27.25
N HIS A 196 -34.64 -53.93 27.71
CA HIS A 196 -34.16 -53.33 28.97
C HIS A 196 -32.68 -53.42 29.43
N LEU A 197 -32.02 -52.26 29.58
CA LEU A 197 -31.90 -51.60 30.89
C LEU A 197 -31.30 -50.19 30.80
N ASN A 198 -31.82 -49.33 31.67
CA ASN A 198 -31.69 -47.88 31.75
C ASN A 198 -30.50 -47.47 32.64
N LYS A 199 -29.85 -46.33 32.31
CA LYS A 199 -29.00 -45.43 33.13
C LYS A 199 -28.14 -44.63 32.14
N GLY A 200 -28.07 -43.31 32.09
CA GLY A 200 -28.48 -42.22 32.96
C GLY A 200 -27.61 -41.03 32.56
N GLU A 201 -28.11 -39.82 32.82
CA GLU A 201 -27.40 -38.53 32.82
C GLU A 201 -27.33 -37.74 31.50
N GLY A 202 -27.83 -36.50 31.60
CA GLY A 202 -28.21 -35.63 30.50
C GLY A 202 -27.05 -34.83 29.91
N SER A 203 -27.10 -34.69 28.58
CA SER A 203 -26.31 -33.73 27.83
C SER A 203 -27.17 -32.51 27.48
N TYR A 204 -26.60 -31.35 27.76
CA TYR A 204 -27.08 -30.04 27.34
C TYR A 204 -27.29 -30.01 25.81
N GLN A 205 -28.45 -29.52 25.39
CA GLN A 205 -28.85 -29.41 23.99
C GLN A 205 -27.97 -28.40 23.24
N GLU A 206 -27.09 -28.89 22.37
CA GLU A 206 -26.54 -28.10 21.26
C GLU A 206 -27.62 -27.96 20.19
N SER A 207 -28.10 -26.73 19.98
CA SER A 207 -29.05 -26.40 18.91
C SER A 207 -28.39 -26.56 17.55
N SER A 208 -28.66 -27.68 16.86
CA SER A 208 -28.25 -27.91 15.47
C SER A 208 -28.89 -26.87 14.52
N PRO A 209 -28.13 -26.26 13.60
CA PRO A 209 -28.70 -25.33 12.62
C PRO A 209 -29.58 -26.10 11.62
N GLY A 210 -30.72 -25.48 11.28
CA GLY A 210 -31.69 -26.07 10.36
C GLY A 210 -31.18 -26.28 8.92
N PRO A 211 -31.95 -26.96 8.06
CA PRO A 211 -31.53 -27.47 6.74
C PRO A 211 -31.08 -26.38 5.73
N SER A 212 -31.33 -25.10 6.04
CA SER A 212 -30.95 -23.95 5.22
C SER A 212 -29.48 -23.54 5.39
N GLY A 213 -28.86 -23.78 6.56
CA GLY A 213 -27.46 -23.46 6.82
C GLY A 213 -26.48 -24.41 6.12
N THR A 214 -26.84 -25.69 6.02
CA THR A 214 -26.01 -26.74 5.42
C THR A 214 -25.85 -26.59 3.90
N ARG A 215 -26.86 -26.03 3.21
CA ARG A 215 -26.79 -25.76 1.76
C ARG A 215 -25.85 -24.60 1.41
N ARG A 216 -25.68 -23.63 2.31
CA ARG A 216 -24.80 -22.46 2.08
C ARG A 216 -23.31 -22.84 2.13
N LEU A 217 -22.96 -23.81 2.97
CA LEU A 217 -21.58 -24.31 3.15
C LEU A 217 -21.07 -25.19 2.00
N SER A 218 -21.98 -25.82 1.24
CA SER A 218 -21.64 -26.66 0.09
C SER A 218 -21.22 -25.87 -1.15
N ARG A 219 -21.52 -24.57 -1.22
CA ARG A 219 -21.24 -23.70 -2.38
C ARG A 219 -20.07 -22.73 -2.17
N MET A 220 -19.47 -22.70 -0.98
CA MET A 220 -18.33 -21.81 -0.72
C MET A 220 -17.07 -22.35 -1.39
N THR A 221 -16.39 -21.47 -2.10
CA THR A 221 -15.04 -21.70 -2.63
C THR A 221 -14.06 -21.98 -1.48
N GLU A 222 -12.93 -22.61 -1.78
CA GLU A 222 -11.90 -22.90 -0.79
C GLU A 222 -11.42 -21.62 -0.07
N LYS A 223 -11.20 -20.56 -0.84
CA LYS A 223 -10.86 -19.22 -0.33
C LYS A 223 -11.92 -18.67 0.64
N GLU A 224 -13.20 -18.74 0.30
CA GLU A 224 -14.26 -18.26 1.20
C GLU A 224 -14.33 -19.05 2.52
N ARG A 225 -13.93 -20.34 2.50
CA ARG A 225 -13.86 -21.16 3.71
C ARG A 225 -12.65 -20.78 4.57
N GLU A 226 -11.51 -20.52 3.94
CA GLU A 226 -10.30 -20.03 4.62
C GLU A 226 -10.56 -18.66 5.26
N ASP A 227 -11.17 -17.74 4.51
CA ASP A 227 -11.55 -16.40 5.00
C ASP A 227 -12.51 -16.49 6.19
N ALA A 228 -13.45 -17.45 6.17
CA ALA A 228 -14.35 -17.70 7.30
C ALA A 228 -13.64 -18.27 8.56
N MET A 229 -12.40 -18.76 8.43
CA MET A 229 -11.56 -19.21 9.55
C MET A 229 -10.61 -18.12 10.06
N LEU A 230 -10.50 -16.99 9.35
CA LEU A 230 -9.65 -15.87 9.78
C LEU A 230 -10.39 -14.97 10.79
N PRO A 231 -9.70 -14.51 11.85
CA PRO A 231 -10.30 -13.56 12.78
C PRO A 231 -10.65 -12.25 12.06
N ASN A 232 -11.85 -11.72 12.32
CA ASN A 232 -12.25 -10.42 11.77
C ASN A 232 -11.61 -9.30 12.58
N LEU A 233 -10.35 -9.01 12.27
CA LEU A 233 -9.57 -7.96 12.92
C LEU A 233 -10.10 -6.59 12.49
N LYS A 234 -10.54 -5.81 13.47
CA LYS A 234 -10.95 -4.42 13.25
C LYS A 234 -9.77 -3.50 13.50
N PRO A 235 -9.38 -2.65 12.54
CA PRO A 235 -8.30 -1.71 12.77
C PRO A 235 -8.70 -0.71 13.85
N VAL A 236 -7.71 -0.18 14.55
CA VAL A 236 -7.89 0.83 15.58
C VAL A 236 -8.38 2.13 14.95
N GLU A 237 -9.37 2.77 15.58
CA GLU A 237 -9.91 4.03 15.09
C GLU A 237 -8.83 5.13 15.03
N GLY A 238 -8.83 5.88 13.93
CA GLY A 238 -7.92 6.99 13.67
C GLY A 238 -6.50 6.59 13.27
N THR A 239 -6.17 5.30 13.16
CA THR A 239 -4.85 4.80 12.68
C THR A 239 -4.87 4.35 11.23
N VAL A 240 -6.05 4.22 10.63
CA VAL A 240 -6.23 3.76 9.25
C VAL A 240 -5.89 4.87 8.25
N MET A 241 -5.19 4.48 7.18
CA MET A 241 -4.94 5.34 6.03
C MET A 241 -6.25 5.72 5.33
N ARG A 242 -6.33 6.94 4.83
CA ARG A 242 -7.52 7.45 4.13
C ARG A 242 -7.25 7.58 2.64
N PHE A 243 -6.77 6.50 2.03
CA PHE A 243 -6.63 6.41 0.58
C PHE A 243 -7.98 6.53 -0.11
N THR A 244 -7.94 7.01 -1.35
CA THR A 244 -9.11 7.05 -2.24
C THR A 244 -9.49 5.62 -2.61
N GLU A 245 -10.74 5.24 -2.34
CA GLU A 245 -11.21 3.89 -2.63
C GLU A 245 -11.30 3.68 -4.14
N ILE A 246 -10.69 2.60 -4.62
CA ILE A 246 -10.84 2.14 -6.00
C ILE A 246 -12.21 1.48 -6.14
N PRO A 247 -13.10 1.98 -7.02
CA PRO A 247 -14.43 1.43 -7.20
C PRO A 247 -14.41 -0.07 -7.53
N LYS A 248 -15.23 -0.87 -6.81
CA LYS A 248 -15.40 -2.30 -7.09
C LYS A 248 -16.06 -2.53 -8.45
N ASN A 249 -17.03 -1.70 -8.79
CA ASN A 249 -17.70 -1.72 -10.10
C ASN A 249 -16.98 -0.75 -11.03
N LYS A 250 -16.31 -1.29 -12.04
CA LYS A 250 -15.49 -0.53 -12.99
C LYS A 250 -16.27 0.09 -14.15
N TYR A 251 -17.59 0.03 -14.10
CA TYR A 251 -18.49 0.45 -15.18
C TYR A 251 -19.76 1.12 -14.62
N PRO A 252 -20.45 1.96 -15.42
CA PRO A 252 -21.69 2.61 -15.01
C PRO A 252 -22.81 1.63 -14.63
N PRO A 253 -23.65 1.94 -13.63
CA PRO A 253 -24.82 1.14 -13.32
C PRO A 253 -25.75 1.00 -14.53
N GLY A 254 -26.21 -0.21 -14.81
CA GLY A 254 -27.08 -0.50 -15.96
C GLY A 254 -26.36 -0.72 -17.30
N SER A 255 -25.03 -0.78 -17.30
CA SER A 255 -24.23 -1.10 -18.50
C SER A 255 -24.65 -2.43 -19.13
N THR A 256 -24.75 -2.44 -20.46
CA THR A 256 -24.89 -3.64 -21.28
C THR A 256 -23.62 -4.51 -21.21
N PRO A 257 -23.67 -5.83 -21.52
CA PRO A 257 -22.48 -6.67 -21.54
C PRO A 257 -21.34 -6.12 -22.42
N MET A 258 -21.68 -5.48 -23.54
CA MET A 258 -20.72 -4.82 -24.43
C MET A 258 -20.03 -3.62 -23.75
N GLU A 259 -20.79 -2.77 -23.07
CA GLU A 259 -20.25 -1.63 -22.31
C GLU A 259 -19.42 -2.09 -21.10
N ILE A 260 -19.83 -3.17 -20.44
CA ILE A 260 -19.04 -3.79 -19.36
C ILE A 260 -17.68 -4.22 -19.91
N THR A 261 -17.62 -4.92 -21.04
CA THR A 261 -16.35 -5.30 -21.67
C THR A 261 -15.52 -4.07 -22.03
N LYS A 262 -16.14 -3.03 -22.62
CA LYS A 262 -15.45 -1.77 -22.94
C LYS A 262 -14.76 -1.19 -21.71
N HIS A 263 -15.46 -1.07 -20.58
CA HIS A 263 -14.93 -0.49 -19.35
C HIS A 263 -13.91 -1.37 -18.60
N HIS A 264 -13.83 -2.66 -18.92
CA HIS A 264 -12.76 -3.52 -18.41
C HIS A 264 -11.48 -3.39 -19.23
N LEU A 265 -11.61 -3.18 -20.55
CA LEU A 265 -10.50 -2.93 -21.47
C LEU A 265 -9.94 -1.51 -21.30
N ASP A 266 -10.81 -0.53 -21.03
CA ASP A 266 -10.43 0.85 -20.74
C ASP A 266 -11.01 1.30 -19.38
N GLN A 267 -10.12 1.46 -18.40
CA GLN A 267 -10.47 1.82 -17.03
C GLN A 267 -10.59 3.34 -16.82
N SER A 268 -10.65 4.14 -17.90
CA SER A 268 -10.85 5.60 -17.83
C SER A 268 -12.03 6.01 -16.96
N TYR A 269 -13.15 5.28 -17.00
CA TYR A 269 -14.30 5.54 -16.12
C TYR A 269 -13.96 5.35 -14.63
N THR A 270 -13.17 4.34 -14.29
CA THR A 270 -12.73 4.09 -12.90
C THR A 270 -11.82 5.21 -12.42
N LEU A 271 -10.88 5.66 -13.27
CA LEU A 271 -10.01 6.79 -12.96
C LEU A 271 -10.81 8.08 -12.74
N GLU A 272 -11.85 8.33 -13.54
CA GLU A 272 -12.72 9.49 -13.37
C GLU A 272 -13.44 9.51 -12.02
N LEU A 273 -13.93 8.35 -11.56
CA LEU A 273 -14.55 8.24 -10.24
C LEU A 273 -13.54 8.49 -9.10
N MET A 274 -12.29 8.10 -9.28
CA MET A 274 -11.23 8.41 -8.30
C MET A 274 -10.89 9.90 -8.31
N ILE A 275 -10.69 10.49 -9.49
CA ILE A 275 -10.43 11.93 -9.65
C ILE A 275 -11.55 12.77 -9.02
N ALA A 276 -12.81 12.36 -9.16
CA ALA A 276 -13.95 13.05 -8.59
C ALA A 276 -13.96 13.12 -7.04
N GLN A 277 -13.15 12.29 -6.36
CA GLN A 277 -12.99 12.31 -4.91
C GLN A 277 -11.93 13.33 -4.44
N HIS A 278 -11.26 14.01 -5.37
CA HIS A 278 -10.25 15.04 -5.11
C HIS A 278 -10.73 16.43 -5.55
N ASP A 279 -10.16 17.46 -4.89
CA ASP A 279 -10.40 18.85 -5.28
C ASP A 279 -9.77 19.20 -6.63
N GLU A 280 -8.68 18.52 -6.99
CA GLU A 280 -7.96 18.71 -8.26
C GLU A 280 -7.58 17.36 -8.87
N PRO A 281 -7.68 17.19 -10.21
CA PRO A 281 -7.29 15.95 -10.87
C PRO A 281 -5.84 15.52 -10.62
N LEU A 282 -4.92 16.48 -10.47
CA LEU A 282 -3.51 16.20 -10.27
C LEU A 282 -3.21 15.57 -8.90
N HIS A 283 -4.11 15.72 -7.92
CA HIS A 283 -3.97 15.09 -6.61
C HIS A 283 -3.94 13.55 -6.67
N ILE A 284 -4.43 12.92 -7.74
CA ILE A 284 -4.27 11.47 -7.92
C ILE A 284 -2.79 11.08 -8.06
N ILE A 285 -1.97 11.94 -8.66
CA ILE A 285 -0.52 11.73 -8.75
C ILE A 285 0.15 12.03 -7.41
N GLY A 286 -0.35 13.02 -6.67
CA GLY A 286 0.09 13.25 -5.29
C GLY A 286 -0.20 12.05 -4.38
N GLU A 287 -1.35 11.41 -4.53
CA GLU A 287 -1.69 10.20 -3.79
C GLU A 287 -0.81 9.01 -4.20
N LEU A 288 -0.54 8.84 -5.51
CA LEU A 288 0.43 7.87 -6.01
C LEU A 288 1.82 8.07 -5.39
N GLN A 289 2.28 9.33 -5.32
CA GLN A 289 3.57 9.68 -4.71
C GLN A 289 3.59 9.44 -3.20
N PHE A 290 2.51 9.82 -2.50
CA PHE A 290 2.33 9.58 -1.08
C PHE A 290 2.40 8.09 -0.74
N ALA A 291 1.61 7.27 -1.45
CA ALA A 291 1.56 5.82 -1.25
C ALA A 291 2.93 5.17 -1.47
N TYR A 292 3.65 5.59 -2.51
CA TYR A 292 5.01 5.13 -2.79
C TYR A 292 6.00 5.50 -1.69
N ALA A 293 5.97 6.75 -1.21
CA ALA A 293 6.91 7.23 -0.19
C ALA A 293 6.73 6.47 1.14
N ILE A 294 5.49 6.26 1.58
CA ILE A 294 5.24 5.53 2.84
C ILE A 294 5.49 4.04 2.72
N PHE A 295 5.35 3.47 1.52
CA PHE A 295 5.78 2.11 1.23
C PHE A 295 7.31 2.01 1.33
N LEU A 296 8.03 2.78 0.51
CA LEU A 296 9.48 2.66 0.37
C LEU A 296 10.21 3.02 1.66
N ILE A 297 9.78 4.09 2.35
CA ILE A 297 10.49 4.66 3.48
C ILE A 297 9.86 4.24 4.81
N GLY A 298 8.53 4.31 4.87
CA GLY A 298 7.74 3.96 6.06
C GLY A 298 7.51 2.46 6.23
N HIS A 299 7.88 1.64 5.24
CA HIS A 299 7.66 0.19 5.21
C HIS A 299 6.17 -0.18 5.40
N TYR A 300 5.27 0.70 4.96
CA TYR A 300 3.84 0.48 5.04
C TYR A 300 3.35 -0.33 3.84
N TRP A 301 3.15 -1.64 4.04
CA TRP A 301 2.83 -2.58 2.96
C TRP A 301 1.56 -2.22 2.18
N SER A 302 0.48 -1.83 2.86
CA SER A 302 -0.76 -1.44 2.16
C SER A 302 -0.56 -0.23 1.22
N GLY A 303 0.49 0.57 1.45
CA GLY A 303 0.93 1.63 0.53
C GLY A 303 1.50 1.09 -0.79
N PHE A 304 2.18 -0.06 -0.78
CA PHE A 304 2.64 -0.74 -2.00
C PHE A 304 1.46 -1.20 -2.84
N ASP A 305 0.50 -1.89 -2.21
CA ASP A 305 -0.67 -2.40 -2.90
C ASP A 305 -1.48 -1.26 -3.53
N HIS A 306 -1.66 -0.16 -2.79
CA HIS A 306 -2.34 1.02 -3.32
C HIS A 306 -1.59 1.69 -4.46
N TRP A 307 -0.29 1.95 -4.27
CA TRP A 307 0.58 2.50 -5.32
C TRP A 307 0.53 1.63 -6.59
N ARG A 308 0.74 0.32 -6.44
CA ARG A 308 0.68 -0.65 -7.54
C ARG A 308 -0.65 -0.53 -8.26
N ASN A 309 -1.78 -0.59 -7.55
CA ASN A 309 -3.10 -0.53 -8.17
C ASN A 309 -3.33 0.78 -8.93
N LEU A 310 -2.85 1.93 -8.41
CA LEU A 310 -2.91 3.21 -9.14
C LEU A 310 -2.05 3.19 -10.42
N VAL A 311 -0.85 2.61 -10.38
CA VAL A 311 -0.02 2.43 -11.58
C VAL A 311 -0.74 1.58 -12.63
N LEU A 312 -1.28 0.42 -12.22
CA LEU A 312 -1.99 -0.47 -13.15
C LEU A 312 -3.25 0.19 -13.73
N LEU A 313 -3.99 0.95 -12.91
CA LEU A 313 -5.17 1.69 -13.34
C LEU A 313 -4.81 2.74 -14.39
N LEU A 314 -3.82 3.60 -14.11
CA LEU A 314 -3.40 4.65 -15.03
C LEU A 314 -2.87 4.07 -16.35
N CYS A 315 -2.12 2.97 -16.29
CA CYS A 315 -1.65 2.27 -17.49
C CYS A 315 -2.78 1.68 -18.35
N SER A 316 -3.95 1.40 -17.78
CA SER A 316 -5.12 0.83 -18.45
C SER A 316 -6.17 1.86 -18.88
N CYS A 317 -5.79 3.14 -18.97
CA CYS A 317 -6.69 4.20 -19.42
C CYS A 317 -6.30 4.66 -20.83
N GLU A 318 -7.22 4.54 -21.79
CA GLU A 318 -7.04 5.06 -23.16
C GLU A 318 -7.81 6.38 -23.34
N ASP A 319 -9.13 6.38 -23.12
CA ASP A 319 -9.99 7.57 -23.28
C ASP A 319 -9.54 8.74 -22.36
N ALA A 320 -8.98 8.45 -21.18
CA ALA A 320 -8.53 9.47 -20.22
C ALA A 320 -7.24 10.18 -20.63
N LEU A 321 -6.42 9.62 -21.53
CA LEU A 321 -5.14 10.21 -21.97
C LEU A 321 -5.32 11.62 -22.52
N ASP A 322 -6.37 11.81 -23.32
CA ASP A 322 -6.69 13.09 -23.94
C ASP A 322 -7.44 14.04 -22.99
N LYS A 323 -8.24 13.50 -22.08
CA LYS A 323 -9.04 14.28 -21.13
C LYS A 323 -8.20 14.83 -19.98
N TYR A 324 -7.26 14.04 -19.47
CA TYR A 324 -6.44 14.37 -18.29
C TYR A 324 -4.95 14.41 -18.62
N ARG A 325 -4.58 15.10 -19.72
CA ARG A 325 -3.19 15.16 -20.23
C ARG A 325 -2.16 15.50 -19.16
N ASP A 326 -2.44 16.49 -18.33
CA ASP A 326 -1.52 16.92 -17.27
C ASP A 326 -1.28 15.82 -16.22
N VAL A 327 -2.31 15.04 -15.89
CA VAL A 327 -2.19 13.88 -14.99
C VAL A 327 -1.21 12.86 -15.58
N PHE A 328 -1.33 12.54 -16.87
CA PHE A 328 -0.44 11.58 -17.53
C PHE A 328 0.99 12.08 -17.73
N ILE A 329 1.19 13.37 -18.01
CA ILE A 329 2.52 13.99 -18.04
C ILE A 329 3.20 13.82 -16.67
N HIS A 330 2.48 14.12 -15.59
CA HIS A 330 3.02 13.99 -14.23
C HIS A 330 3.17 12.53 -13.79
N PHE A 331 2.30 11.64 -14.24
CA PHE A 331 2.42 10.19 -14.03
C PHE A 331 3.71 9.65 -14.64
N ILE A 332 3.96 9.90 -15.94
CA ILE A 332 5.15 9.41 -16.63
C ILE A 332 6.41 9.94 -15.96
N ALA A 333 6.45 11.23 -15.63
CA ALA A 333 7.57 11.83 -14.90
C ALA A 333 7.76 11.19 -13.51
N THR A 334 6.68 10.88 -12.80
CA THR A 334 6.73 10.25 -11.47
C THR A 334 7.28 8.83 -11.54
N ILE A 335 6.75 8.00 -12.44
CA ILE A 335 7.18 6.62 -12.63
C ILE A 335 8.66 6.55 -13.05
N GLN A 336 9.13 7.45 -13.91
CA GLN A 336 10.55 7.51 -14.27
C GLN A 336 11.50 7.64 -13.07
N HIS A 337 11.07 8.32 -11.99
CA HIS A 337 11.87 8.47 -10.79
C HIS A 337 11.62 7.34 -9.79
N GLN A 338 10.36 6.94 -9.59
CA GLN A 338 10.01 5.84 -8.66
C GLN A 338 10.62 4.50 -9.09
N MET A 339 10.67 4.20 -10.38
CA MET A 339 11.28 2.94 -10.85
C MET A 339 12.79 2.86 -10.59
N LYS A 340 13.49 4.00 -10.45
CA LYS A 340 14.93 4.01 -10.09
C LYS A 340 15.18 3.65 -8.63
N GLU A 341 14.18 3.90 -7.79
CA GLU A 341 14.25 3.76 -6.33
C GLU A 341 13.63 2.44 -5.84
N LEU A 342 12.81 1.80 -6.68
CA LEU A 342 12.11 0.57 -6.36
C LEU A 342 13.08 -0.63 -6.35
N PRO A 343 13.21 -1.37 -5.25
CA PRO A 343 14.04 -2.57 -5.22
C PRO A 343 13.49 -3.65 -6.16
N LEU A 344 14.40 -4.37 -6.84
CA LEU A 344 14.06 -5.41 -7.84
C LEU A 344 13.16 -6.52 -7.29
N GLU A 345 13.27 -6.79 -5.99
CA GLU A 345 12.49 -7.82 -5.29
C GLU A 345 10.97 -7.58 -5.36
N PHE A 346 10.54 -6.32 -5.51
CA PHE A 346 9.14 -5.94 -5.65
C PHE A 346 8.62 -6.04 -7.09
N LEU A 347 9.51 -6.27 -8.06
CA LEU A 347 9.18 -6.48 -9.47
C LEU A 347 8.99 -7.97 -9.73
N CYS A 348 8.00 -8.59 -9.09
CA CYS A 348 7.76 -10.03 -9.17
C CYS A 348 7.51 -10.53 -10.60
N GLY A 349 8.18 -11.64 -10.94
CA GLY A 349 8.12 -12.40 -12.19
C GLY A 349 9.50 -13.01 -12.46
N ILE A 350 9.67 -14.33 -12.29
CA ILE A 350 10.95 -15.00 -12.62
C ILE A 350 11.24 -14.84 -14.12
N GLU A 351 10.18 -14.72 -14.92
CA GLU A 351 10.17 -14.42 -16.34
C GLU A 351 9.55 -13.04 -16.58
N MET A 352 10.11 -12.25 -17.50
CA MET A 352 9.62 -10.90 -17.82
C MET A 352 8.16 -10.90 -18.26
N GLU A 353 7.74 -11.94 -19.00
CA GLU A 353 6.39 -12.14 -19.50
C GLU A 353 5.36 -12.42 -18.41
N GLN A 354 5.77 -12.66 -17.16
CA GLN A 354 4.83 -12.80 -16.04
C GLN A 354 4.78 -11.54 -15.17
N ASN A 355 5.66 -10.56 -15.43
CA ASN A 355 5.72 -9.34 -14.66
C ASN A 355 4.56 -8.40 -15.01
N VAL A 356 3.72 -8.15 -14.00
CA VAL A 356 2.50 -7.35 -14.16
C VAL A 356 2.80 -5.90 -14.56
N PHE A 357 3.90 -5.31 -14.08
CA PHE A 357 4.30 -3.96 -14.47
C PHE A 357 4.76 -3.92 -15.92
N TYR A 358 5.55 -4.91 -16.37
CA TYR A 358 5.97 -5.01 -17.76
C TYR A 358 4.76 -5.07 -18.71
N LYS A 359 3.80 -5.98 -18.45
CA LYS A 359 2.57 -6.08 -19.25
C LYS A 359 1.79 -4.77 -19.30
N LYS A 360 1.61 -4.13 -18.14
CA LYS A 360 0.86 -2.87 -18.05
C LYS A 360 1.59 -1.69 -18.68
N PHE A 361 2.92 -1.61 -18.61
CA PHE A 361 3.67 -0.59 -19.34
C PHE A 361 3.60 -0.83 -20.85
N ARG A 362 3.65 -2.07 -21.32
CA ARG A 362 3.46 -2.39 -22.74
C ARG A 362 2.08 -1.93 -23.23
N GLU A 363 1.03 -2.29 -22.50
CA GLU A 363 -0.36 -1.83 -22.75
C GLU A 363 -0.44 -0.30 -22.79
N PHE A 364 0.13 0.37 -21.77
CA PHE A 364 0.14 1.83 -21.69
C PHE A 364 0.84 2.49 -22.88
N PHE A 365 1.99 1.96 -23.30
CA PHE A 365 2.72 2.50 -24.45
C PHE A 365 1.88 2.35 -25.72
N ARG A 366 1.24 1.19 -25.94
CA ARG A 366 0.31 0.99 -27.06
C ARG A 366 -0.81 2.02 -27.04
N ASN A 367 -1.46 2.23 -25.89
CA ASN A 367 -2.55 3.21 -25.74
C ASN A 367 -2.07 4.64 -26.03
N VAL A 368 -0.85 5.00 -25.64
CA VAL A 368 -0.28 6.33 -25.94
C VAL A 368 -0.03 6.52 -27.44
N TYR A 369 0.42 5.49 -28.16
CA TYR A 369 0.65 5.57 -29.61
C TYR A 369 -0.66 5.47 -30.42
N SER A 370 -1.68 4.74 -29.94
CA SER A 370 -3.01 4.66 -30.56
C SER A 370 -3.78 5.97 -30.40
N ALA A 371 -3.74 6.54 -29.20
CA ALA A 371 -4.22 7.89 -28.96
C ALA A 371 -3.39 8.85 -29.82
N LYS A 372 -4.02 9.88 -30.40
CA LYS A 372 -3.32 10.95 -31.15
C LYS A 372 -2.58 11.88 -30.18
N SER A 373 -1.80 11.30 -29.28
CA SER A 373 -1.14 11.91 -28.15
C SER A 373 -0.15 12.97 -28.60
N ASN A 374 0.05 13.97 -27.74
CA ASN A 374 0.99 15.06 -27.99
C ASN A 374 2.43 14.52 -28.15
N GLN A 375 3.21 15.10 -29.07
CA GLN A 375 4.64 14.83 -29.26
C GLN A 375 5.43 14.85 -27.95
N ASN A 376 5.06 15.71 -26.99
CA ASN A 376 5.70 15.76 -25.68
C ASN A 376 5.56 14.47 -24.88
N ILE A 377 4.36 13.87 -24.85
CA ILE A 377 4.10 12.61 -24.14
C ILE A 377 4.92 11.49 -24.80
N ILE A 378 4.94 11.44 -26.13
CA ILE A 378 5.72 10.46 -26.89
C ILE A 378 7.22 10.56 -26.50
N ILE A 379 7.79 11.76 -26.48
CA ILE A 379 9.20 11.97 -26.05
C ILE A 379 9.44 11.48 -24.61
N MET A 380 8.47 11.69 -23.71
CA MET A 380 8.57 11.22 -22.32
C MET A 380 8.49 9.69 -22.23
N ILE A 381 7.64 9.04 -23.04
CA ILE A 381 7.55 7.58 -23.14
C ILE A 381 8.86 6.99 -23.66
N GLU A 382 9.45 7.55 -24.72
CA GLU A 382 10.74 7.06 -25.24
C GLU A 382 11.85 7.14 -24.18
N LYS A 383 11.87 8.23 -23.39
CA LYS A 383 12.77 8.35 -22.24
C LYS A 383 12.46 7.33 -21.15
N LEU A 384 11.19 7.05 -20.88
CA LEU A 384 10.80 6.03 -19.90
C LEU A 384 11.22 4.63 -20.35
N LYS A 385 10.93 4.24 -21.60
CA LYS A 385 11.38 2.98 -22.21
C LYS A 385 12.89 2.80 -22.06
N LYS A 386 13.67 3.82 -22.41
CA LYS A 386 15.12 3.79 -22.24
C LYS A 386 15.54 3.59 -20.78
N ASN A 387 14.94 4.32 -19.84
CA ASN A 387 15.26 4.13 -18.41
C ASN A 387 14.93 2.71 -17.93
N LEU A 388 13.79 2.15 -18.35
CA LEU A 388 13.39 0.79 -17.98
C LEU A 388 14.34 -0.27 -18.58
N PHE A 389 14.82 -0.05 -19.80
CA PHE A 389 15.86 -0.88 -20.41
C PHE A 389 17.17 -0.80 -19.61
N ASP A 390 17.65 0.41 -19.31
CA ASP A 390 18.90 0.61 -18.57
C ASP A 390 18.84 0.00 -17.15
N LEU A 391 17.68 0.03 -16.49
CA LEU A 391 17.48 -0.49 -15.13
C LEU A 391 17.22 -2.01 -15.07
N PHE A 392 16.37 -2.52 -15.97
CA PHE A 392 15.79 -3.87 -15.86
C PHE A 392 16.01 -4.74 -17.10
N GLN A 393 16.63 -4.19 -18.14
CA GLN A 393 16.77 -4.84 -19.45
C GLN A 393 15.41 -5.18 -20.09
N TRP A 394 14.37 -4.41 -19.78
CA TRP A 394 13.05 -4.56 -20.38
C TRP A 394 13.00 -3.88 -21.76
N GLU A 395 12.68 -4.66 -22.78
CA GLU A 395 12.47 -4.19 -24.15
C GLU A 395 10.99 -4.13 -24.48
N PHE A 396 10.55 -3.08 -25.16
CA PHE A 396 9.15 -2.91 -25.56
C PHE A 396 9.07 -2.82 -27.08
N PRO A 397 9.09 -3.95 -27.80
CA PRO A 397 9.04 -3.96 -29.27
C PRO A 397 7.77 -3.26 -29.76
N ASN A 398 7.91 -2.54 -30.88
CA ASN A 398 6.83 -1.78 -31.50
C ASN A 398 5.85 -2.67 -32.29
N GLU A 399 6.10 -3.97 -32.35
CA GLU A 399 5.24 -4.89 -33.08
C GLU A 399 4.05 -5.30 -32.22
N ASP A 400 2.87 -5.29 -32.83
CA ASP A 400 1.69 -6.05 -32.42
C ASP A 400 1.98 -7.55 -32.54
N THR A 401 3.11 -8.02 -31.99
CA THR A 401 3.27 -9.42 -31.66
C THR A 401 2.32 -9.64 -30.51
N ASP A 402 1.10 -10.07 -30.83
CA ASP A 402 0.22 -10.74 -29.88
C ASP A 402 1.09 -11.69 -29.06
N ASP A 403 0.98 -11.64 -27.73
CA ASP A 403 1.61 -12.65 -26.88
C ASP A 403 1.16 -14.02 -27.44
N ASP A 404 1.99 -15.07 -27.39
CA ASP A 404 1.59 -16.38 -27.93
C ASP A 404 0.24 -16.88 -27.34
N ASP A 405 -0.11 -16.39 -26.14
CA ASP A 405 -1.38 -16.60 -25.44
C ASP A 405 -2.59 -15.84 -26.03
N GLU A 406 -2.38 -14.77 -26.79
CA GLU A 406 -3.41 -13.96 -27.47
C GLU A 406 -3.65 -14.41 -28.92
N LYS A 407 -2.82 -15.31 -29.44
CA LYS A 407 -2.99 -15.87 -30.78
C LYS A 407 -4.20 -16.81 -30.83
N PRO A 408 -4.98 -16.81 -31.93
CA PRO A 408 -6.07 -17.76 -32.09
C PRO A 408 -5.52 -19.19 -32.06
N VAL A 409 -6.19 -20.08 -31.33
CA VAL A 409 -5.86 -21.51 -31.36
C VAL A 409 -6.09 -22.02 -32.78
N VAL A 410 -5.00 -22.33 -33.49
CA VAL A 410 -5.05 -22.91 -34.82
C VAL A 410 -5.46 -24.36 -34.68
N VAL A 411 -6.70 -24.68 -35.07
CA VAL A 411 -7.16 -26.07 -35.18
C VAL A 411 -6.92 -26.51 -36.62
N GLU A 412 -6.01 -27.46 -36.82
CA GLU A 412 -5.86 -28.12 -38.11
C GLU A 412 -7.15 -28.91 -38.40
N MET A 413 -7.82 -28.58 -39.49
CA MET A 413 -8.98 -29.34 -39.94
C MET A 413 -8.48 -30.53 -40.77
N GLU A 414 -8.68 -31.74 -40.25
CA GLU A 414 -8.44 -33.02 -40.97
C GLU A 414 -9.38 -33.23 -42.15
#